data_AF-A0A955WXI0-F1
#
_entry.id   AF-A0A955WXI0-F1
#
_cell.length_a   1.000
_cell.length_b   1.000
_cell.length_c   1.000
_cell.angle_alpha   90.00
_cell.angle_beta   90.00
_cell.angle_gamma   90.00
#
_symmetry.space_group_name_H-M   'P 1'
#
loop_
_entity.id
_entity.type
_entity.pdbx_description
1 polymer ?
#
loop_
_entity_poly.entity_id
_entity_poly.type
_entity_poly.pdbx_seq_one_letter_code
_entity_poly.pdbx_strand_id
1 'polypeptide(L)'
;MAEIGGELIDTQHSTMRSYARQFGLELEVMEDPSLEPRYYIDGQFYDEAEVVEEVRAFIPAMNRDLQSLTSPDPENATDADRALDYTTLADYLETRGAGHVARAVIDSSYTGEYGLEIAEQSALNLLLFMHADRRSKFTPFGQFSDEKYHVIGGNGQIAHGLAGRIGGGALRYGHSLVAARHRADGAVVLTFDTAGGAVEHVADAVIFAVPFTVLRRVDLSGLNLPAFKRRAIDELIYGTNAKVM
;
A
#
# COMPACT_ATOMS: atom_id res chain seq x y z
N MET A 1 -10.77 8.52 -21.61
CA MET A 1 -9.90 7.38 -21.27
C MET A 1 -10.02 7.18 -19.79
N ALA A 2 -9.98 5.94 -19.31
CA ALA A 2 -10.19 5.64 -17.91
C ALA A 2 -8.88 5.15 -17.27
N GLU A 3 -8.64 5.52 -16.01
CA GLU A 3 -7.41 5.21 -15.27
C GLU A 3 -7.44 3.74 -14.83
N ILE A 4 -6.49 2.93 -15.31
CA ILE A 4 -6.45 1.48 -15.02
C ILE A 4 -5.59 1.15 -13.80
N GLY A 5 -4.91 2.15 -13.22
CA GLY A 5 -4.12 2.04 -12.00
C GLY A 5 -4.63 2.95 -10.87
N GLY A 6 -3.69 3.46 -10.07
CA GLY A 6 -3.98 4.36 -8.95
C GLY A 6 -4.54 5.71 -9.42
N GLU A 7 -5.71 6.07 -8.89
CA GLU A 7 -6.48 7.22 -9.36
C GLU A 7 -6.67 8.32 -8.30
N LEU A 8 -6.81 7.92 -7.03
CA LEU A 8 -7.26 8.81 -5.98
C LEU A 8 -6.09 9.58 -5.35
N ILE A 9 -6.29 10.88 -5.12
CA ILE A 9 -5.32 11.82 -4.56
C ILE A 9 -5.97 12.54 -3.39
N ASP A 10 -5.44 12.32 -2.18
CA ASP A 10 -5.94 12.99 -0.99
C ASP A 10 -5.57 14.47 -0.90
N THR A 11 -6.34 15.21 -0.11
CA THR A 11 -5.99 16.58 0.32
C THR A 11 -4.59 16.65 0.92
N GLN A 12 -4.16 15.61 1.65
CA GLN A 12 -2.86 15.56 2.32
C GLN A 12 -1.68 15.25 1.39
N HIS A 13 -1.93 14.78 0.16
CA HIS A 13 -0.90 14.49 -0.86
C HIS A 13 -0.30 15.75 -1.48
N SER A 14 0.31 16.60 -0.65
CA SER A 14 0.88 17.90 -1.03
C SER A 14 1.90 17.80 -2.18
N THR A 15 2.72 16.76 -2.22
CA THR A 15 3.67 16.49 -3.31
C THR A 15 2.95 16.27 -4.64
N MET A 16 1.95 15.37 -4.67
CA MET A 16 1.20 15.07 -5.90
C MET A 16 0.44 16.31 -6.40
N ARG A 17 -0.22 17.03 -5.49
CA ARG A 17 -0.94 18.27 -5.80
C ARG A 17 -0.01 19.38 -6.29
N SER A 18 1.21 19.45 -5.74
CA SER A 18 2.24 20.39 -6.17
C SER A 18 2.73 20.08 -7.59
N TYR A 19 2.91 18.80 -7.94
CA TYR A 19 3.25 18.41 -9.31
C TYR A 19 2.12 18.69 -10.30
N ALA A 20 0.87 18.41 -9.94
CA ALA A 20 -0.27 18.76 -10.77
C ALA A 20 -0.27 20.27 -11.11
N ARG A 21 -0.11 21.13 -10.09
CA ARG A 21 0.02 22.58 -10.28
C ARG A 21 1.23 22.94 -11.15
N GLN A 22 2.40 22.36 -10.88
CA GLN A 22 3.63 22.66 -11.61
C GLN A 22 3.52 22.32 -13.10
N PHE A 23 2.79 21.26 -13.44
CA PHE A 23 2.61 20.81 -14.82
C PHE A 23 1.34 21.36 -15.48
N GLY A 24 0.59 22.24 -14.80
CA GLY A 24 -0.66 22.81 -15.32
C GLY A 24 -1.77 21.77 -15.50
N LEU A 25 -1.78 20.72 -14.68
CA LEU A 25 -2.79 19.67 -14.69
C LEU A 25 -3.97 20.06 -13.80
N GLU A 26 -5.18 19.83 -14.28
CA GLU A 26 -6.42 20.09 -13.55
C GLU A 26 -6.77 18.91 -12.64
N LEU A 27 -7.15 19.21 -11.40
CA LEU A 27 -7.65 18.24 -10.44
C LEU A 27 -9.17 18.37 -10.34
N GLU A 28 -9.89 17.29 -10.60
CA GLU A 28 -11.34 17.19 -10.40
C GLU A 28 -11.64 16.58 -9.03
N VAL A 29 -12.70 17.07 -8.38
CA VAL A 29 -13.18 16.55 -7.10
C VAL A 29 -14.11 15.37 -7.37
N MET A 30 -13.76 14.20 -6.85
CA MET A 30 -14.51 12.95 -7.04
C MET A 30 -15.68 12.78 -6.06
N GLU A 31 -15.66 13.51 -4.95
CA GLU A 31 -16.69 13.40 -3.91
C GLU A 31 -18.05 13.89 -4.42
N ASP A 32 -19.03 12.99 -4.45
CA ASP A 32 -20.45 13.34 -4.56
C ASP A 32 -21.08 13.27 -3.16
N PRO A 33 -21.33 14.42 -2.51
CA PRO A 33 -21.85 14.46 -1.15
C PRO A 33 -23.30 13.97 -1.04
N SER A 34 -23.96 13.63 -2.15
CA SER A 34 -25.30 13.03 -2.17
C SER A 34 -25.29 11.50 -2.05
N LEU A 35 -24.12 10.86 -2.16
CA LEU A 35 -23.98 9.43 -2.02
C LEU A 35 -23.82 9.04 -0.56
N GLU A 36 -24.59 8.04 -0.13
CA GLU A 36 -24.50 7.44 1.19
C GLU A 36 -23.95 6.01 1.06
N PRO A 37 -23.06 5.57 1.97
CA PRO A 37 -22.53 4.22 1.94
C PRO A 37 -23.64 3.18 2.12
N ARG A 38 -23.51 2.04 1.44
CA ARG A 38 -24.43 0.90 1.55
C ARG A 38 -23.65 -0.35 1.90
N TYR A 39 -24.14 -1.09 2.88
CA TYR A 39 -23.52 -2.33 3.34
C TYR A 39 -24.43 -3.49 2.95
N TYR A 40 -23.92 -4.41 2.13
CA TYR A 40 -24.64 -5.61 1.68
C TYR A 40 -23.84 -6.85 2.08
N ILE A 41 -24.33 -7.58 3.07
CA ILE A 41 -23.63 -8.69 3.73
C ILE A 41 -24.57 -9.89 3.74
N ASP A 42 -24.08 -11.05 3.29
CA ASP A 42 -24.82 -12.33 3.30
C ASP A 42 -26.26 -12.26 2.73
N GLY A 43 -26.45 -11.43 1.69
CA GLY A 43 -27.73 -11.30 1.02
C GLY A 43 -28.66 -10.22 1.58
N GLN A 44 -28.23 -9.48 2.62
CA GLN A 44 -29.05 -8.49 3.32
C GLN A 44 -28.36 -7.12 3.36
N PHE A 45 -29.18 -6.06 3.36
CA PHE A 45 -28.69 -4.69 3.57
C PHE A 45 -28.65 -4.37 5.06
N TYR A 46 -27.59 -3.66 5.46
CA TYR A 46 -27.40 -3.10 6.80
C TYR A 46 -27.25 -1.58 6.71
N ASP A 47 -27.80 -0.88 7.68
CA ASP A 47 -27.59 0.55 7.85
C ASP A 47 -26.22 0.83 8.48
N GLU A 48 -25.62 1.98 8.19
CA GLU A 48 -24.32 2.36 8.76
C GLU A 48 -24.35 2.36 10.30
N ALA A 49 -25.49 2.66 10.91
CA ALA A 49 -25.66 2.65 12.35
C ALA A 49 -25.40 1.27 12.97
N GLU A 50 -25.80 0.18 12.30
CA GLU A 50 -25.59 -1.19 12.75
C GLU A 50 -24.10 -1.57 12.65
N VAL A 51 -23.45 -1.17 11.55
CA VAL A 51 -22.00 -1.33 11.37
C VAL A 51 -21.23 -0.60 12.48
N VAL A 52 -21.59 0.67 12.72
CA VAL A 52 -20.96 1.50 13.74
C VAL A 52 -21.16 0.93 15.15
N GLU A 53 -22.34 0.37 15.44
CA GLU A 53 -22.63 -0.26 16.74
C GLU A 53 -21.67 -1.44 17.00
N GLU A 54 -21.55 -2.38 16.05
CA GLU A 54 -20.66 -3.53 16.24
C GLU A 54 -19.18 -3.15 16.27
N VAL A 55 -18.74 -2.21 15.40
CA VAL A 55 -17.37 -1.71 15.42
C VAL A 55 -17.07 -1.05 16.78
N ARG A 56 -17.98 -0.23 17.31
CA ARG A 56 -17.85 0.38 18.65
C ARG A 56 -17.76 -0.65 19.77
N ALA A 57 -18.50 -1.75 19.66
CA ALA A 57 -18.43 -2.86 20.61
C ALA A 57 -17.05 -3.56 20.57
N PHE A 58 -16.39 -3.56 19.41
CA PHE A 58 -15.07 -4.14 19.19
C PHE A 58 -13.91 -3.24 19.67
N ILE A 59 -14.06 -1.91 19.58
CA ILE A 59 -13.02 -0.91 19.94
C ILE A 59 -12.30 -1.15 21.29
N PRO A 60 -12.97 -1.57 22.39
CA PRO A 60 -12.26 -1.87 23.64
C PRO A 60 -11.24 -3.00 23.53
N ALA A 61 -11.48 -4.02 22.69
CA ALA A 61 -10.52 -5.10 22.46
C ALA A 61 -9.30 -4.56 21.70
N MET A 62 -9.53 -3.83 20.61
CA MET A 62 -8.47 -3.15 19.86
C MET A 62 -7.60 -2.26 20.74
N ASN A 63 -8.23 -1.43 21.60
CA ASN A 63 -7.48 -0.53 22.48
C ASN A 63 -6.60 -1.26 23.50
N ARG A 64 -7.01 -2.45 23.97
CA ARG A 64 -6.16 -3.26 24.86
C ARG A 64 -4.93 -3.76 24.13
N ASP A 65 -5.10 -4.27 22.90
CA ASP A 65 -3.97 -4.77 22.11
C ASP A 65 -3.05 -3.60 21.69
N LEU A 66 -3.61 -2.45 21.29
CA LEU A 66 -2.86 -1.22 20.98
C LEU A 66 -2.03 -0.72 22.16
N GLN A 67 -2.53 -0.82 23.39
CA GLN A 67 -1.77 -0.44 24.59
C GLN A 67 -0.59 -1.38 24.88
N SER A 68 -0.62 -2.61 24.32
CA SER A 68 0.49 -3.56 24.43
C SER A 68 1.52 -3.40 23.31
N LEU A 69 1.15 -2.74 22.20
CA LEU A 69 2.04 -2.50 21.07
C LEU A 69 3.04 -1.39 21.39
N THR A 70 4.25 -1.59 20.87
CA THR A 70 5.26 -0.53 20.79
C THR A 70 5.16 0.17 19.42
N SER A 71 6.20 0.87 18.98
CA SER A 71 6.39 1.18 17.55
C SER A 71 7.17 0.00 16.94
N PRO A 72 6.50 -1.04 16.40
CA PRO A 72 7.18 -2.30 16.11
C PRO A 72 8.23 -2.09 15.03
N ASP A 73 9.48 -2.39 15.39
CA ASP A 73 10.63 -2.40 14.50
C ASP A 73 11.22 -3.83 14.52
N PRO A 74 11.55 -4.45 13.37
CA PRO A 74 12.07 -5.81 13.35
C PRO A 74 13.22 -6.11 14.32
N GLU A 75 14.05 -5.12 14.64
CA GLU A 75 15.19 -5.27 15.56
C GLU A 75 14.78 -5.18 17.04
N ASN A 76 13.70 -4.44 17.35
CA ASN A 76 13.30 -4.09 18.72
C ASN A 76 11.89 -4.58 19.10
N ALA A 77 11.23 -5.38 18.26
CA ALA A 77 9.89 -5.90 18.50
C ALA A 77 9.83 -6.78 19.76
N THR A 78 8.90 -6.44 20.65
CA THR A 78 8.57 -7.18 21.86
C THR A 78 7.82 -8.47 21.56
N ASP A 79 7.66 -9.34 22.57
CA ASP A 79 6.85 -10.56 22.43
C ASP A 79 5.38 -10.25 22.10
N ALA A 80 4.85 -9.12 22.61
CA ALA A 80 3.49 -8.68 22.30
C ALA A 80 3.36 -8.23 20.83
N ASP A 81 4.33 -7.47 20.33
CA ASP A 81 4.36 -7.05 18.92
C ASP A 81 4.39 -8.28 18.00
N ARG A 82 5.26 -9.26 18.29
CA ARG A 82 5.36 -10.50 17.52
C ARG A 82 4.09 -11.33 17.59
N ALA A 83 3.48 -11.45 18.77
CA ALA A 83 2.25 -12.23 18.92
C ALA A 83 1.12 -11.67 18.06
N LEU A 84 0.97 -10.34 18.01
CA LEU A 84 -0.02 -9.68 17.16
C LEU A 84 0.35 -9.76 15.68
N ASP A 85 1.63 -9.63 15.32
CA ASP A 85 2.09 -9.73 13.94
C ASP A 85 1.91 -11.14 13.34
N TYR A 86 2.08 -12.18 14.17
CA TYR A 86 1.84 -13.57 13.80
C TYR A 86 0.36 -14.00 13.93
N THR A 87 -0.54 -13.09 14.33
CA THR A 87 -1.98 -13.34 14.32
C THR A 87 -2.56 -12.83 13.01
N THR A 88 -3.29 -13.68 12.29
CA THR A 88 -3.98 -13.25 11.07
C THR A 88 -5.10 -12.27 11.41
N LEU A 89 -5.45 -11.36 10.50
CA LEU A 89 -6.57 -10.44 10.72
C LEU A 89 -7.90 -11.21 10.92
N ALA A 90 -8.09 -12.33 10.21
CA ALA A 90 -9.21 -13.24 10.41
C ALA A 90 -9.28 -13.78 11.86
N ASP A 91 -8.19 -14.36 12.35
CA ASP A 91 -8.12 -14.90 13.72
C ASP A 91 -8.24 -13.80 14.77
N TYR A 92 -7.70 -12.62 14.49
CA TYR A 92 -7.80 -11.47 15.37
C TYR A 92 -9.25 -11.06 15.57
N LEU A 93 -10.00 -10.83 14.49
CA LEU A 93 -11.42 -10.47 14.55
C LEU A 93 -12.24 -11.52 15.29
N GLU A 94 -11.99 -12.81 15.04
CA GLU A 94 -12.68 -13.91 15.70
C GLU A 94 -12.38 -13.99 17.19
N THR A 95 -11.10 -14.09 17.55
CA THR A 95 -10.66 -14.32 18.93
C THR A 95 -10.88 -13.11 19.84
N ARG A 96 -10.99 -11.90 19.27
CA ARG A 96 -11.31 -10.66 20.00
C ARG A 96 -12.80 -10.33 20.01
N GLY A 97 -13.64 -11.17 19.40
CA GLY A 97 -15.10 -11.08 19.48
C GLY A 97 -15.68 -9.93 18.65
N ALA A 98 -15.14 -9.68 17.46
CA ALA A 98 -15.82 -8.83 16.49
C ALA A 98 -17.19 -9.42 16.15
N GLY A 99 -18.21 -8.57 16.09
CA GLY A 99 -19.54 -8.98 15.64
C GLY A 99 -19.54 -9.40 14.16
N HIS A 100 -20.62 -10.04 13.72
CA HIS A 100 -20.75 -10.57 12.36
C HIS A 100 -20.66 -9.46 11.30
N VAL A 101 -21.36 -8.35 11.50
CA VAL A 101 -21.37 -7.20 10.59
C VAL A 101 -20.01 -6.52 10.60
N ALA A 102 -19.43 -6.27 11.78
CA ALA A 102 -18.10 -5.66 11.91
C ALA A 102 -17.02 -6.51 11.21
N ARG A 103 -17.04 -7.83 11.42
CA ARG A 103 -16.11 -8.76 10.76
C ARG A 103 -16.25 -8.68 9.25
N ALA A 104 -17.46 -8.73 8.71
CA ALA A 104 -17.71 -8.71 7.27
C ALA A 104 -17.29 -7.39 6.61
N VAL A 105 -17.57 -6.24 7.22
CA VAL A 105 -17.17 -4.95 6.63
C VAL A 105 -15.67 -4.72 6.73
N ILE A 106 -15.01 -5.18 7.80
CA ILE A 106 -13.56 -5.09 7.94
C ILE A 106 -12.89 -6.02 6.93
N ASP A 107 -13.41 -7.24 6.75
CA ASP A 107 -12.94 -8.16 5.71
C ASP A 107 -12.98 -7.50 4.33
N SER A 108 -14.15 -7.05 3.88
CA SER A 108 -14.29 -6.40 2.58
C SER A 108 -13.39 -5.17 2.42
N SER A 109 -13.23 -4.37 3.48
CA SER A 109 -12.43 -3.14 3.44
C SER A 109 -10.93 -3.45 3.34
N TYR A 110 -10.42 -4.37 4.16
CA TYR A 110 -9.00 -4.70 4.22
C TYR A 110 -8.56 -5.62 3.08
N THR A 111 -9.46 -6.47 2.58
CA THR A 111 -9.23 -7.24 1.36
C THR A 111 -9.13 -6.32 0.15
N GLY A 112 -10.01 -5.31 0.03
CA GLY A 112 -9.93 -4.31 -1.05
C GLY A 112 -8.69 -3.41 -0.98
N GLU A 113 -8.31 -2.98 0.22
CA GLU A 113 -7.17 -2.09 0.44
C GLU A 113 -5.81 -2.78 0.20
N TYR A 114 -5.61 -3.96 0.79
CA TYR A 114 -4.33 -4.68 0.70
C TYR A 114 -4.27 -5.67 -0.47
N GLY A 115 -5.41 -6.00 -1.09
CA GLY A 115 -5.50 -6.99 -2.17
C GLY A 115 -5.20 -8.43 -1.73
N LEU A 116 -5.39 -8.75 -0.45
CA LEU A 116 -5.15 -10.07 0.13
C LEU A 116 -6.30 -10.44 1.07
N GLU A 117 -6.63 -11.72 1.17
CA GLU A 117 -7.65 -12.18 2.12
C GLU A 117 -7.21 -11.90 3.56
N ILE A 118 -8.15 -11.59 4.46
CA ILE A 118 -7.80 -11.28 5.87
C ILE A 118 -7.15 -12.45 6.63
N ALA A 119 -7.22 -13.68 6.11
CA ALA A 119 -6.49 -14.84 6.63
C ALA A 119 -4.99 -14.84 6.26
N GLU A 120 -4.57 -13.99 5.32
CA GLU A 120 -3.18 -13.84 4.87
C GLU A 120 -2.56 -12.52 5.31
N GLN A 121 -3.33 -11.67 6.00
CA GLN A 121 -2.89 -10.38 6.52
C GLN A 121 -2.56 -10.45 8.01
N SER A 122 -1.50 -9.75 8.43
CA SER A 122 -1.19 -9.52 9.85
C SER A 122 -2.27 -8.65 10.50
N ALA A 123 -2.65 -8.95 11.75
CA ALA A 123 -3.57 -8.12 12.54
C ALA A 123 -3.05 -6.69 12.74
N LEU A 124 -1.73 -6.47 12.63
CA LEU A 124 -1.13 -5.15 12.69
C LEU A 124 -1.61 -4.22 11.56
N ASN A 125 -2.01 -4.75 10.40
CA ASN A 125 -2.60 -3.94 9.33
C ASN A 125 -3.83 -3.18 9.82
N LEU A 126 -4.74 -3.86 10.53
CA LEU A 126 -5.93 -3.21 11.12
C LEU A 126 -5.54 -2.26 12.25
N LEU A 127 -4.73 -2.74 13.20
CA LEU A 127 -4.42 -1.99 14.42
C LEU A 127 -3.65 -0.70 14.14
N LEU A 128 -2.74 -0.71 13.17
CA LEU A 128 -1.91 0.45 12.85
C LEU A 128 -2.53 1.37 11.79
N PHE A 129 -3.65 0.98 11.18
CA PHE A 129 -4.31 1.76 10.13
C PHE A 129 -5.67 2.32 10.55
N MET A 130 -6.59 1.46 11.04
CA MET A 130 -7.88 1.92 11.55
C MET A 130 -7.70 2.64 12.89
N HIS A 131 -8.32 3.81 13.02
CA HIS A 131 -8.33 4.50 14.31
C HIS A 131 -9.30 3.81 15.27
N ALA A 132 -8.81 3.33 16.41
CA ALA A 132 -9.62 2.66 17.42
C ALA A 132 -10.42 3.64 18.28
N ASP A 133 -11.38 4.35 17.70
CA ASP A 133 -12.23 5.33 18.38
C ASP A 133 -13.73 5.07 18.19
N ARG A 134 -14.55 5.74 19.03
CA ARG A 134 -16.01 5.56 19.04
C ARG A 134 -16.72 6.55 18.11
N ARG A 135 -16.27 6.66 16.86
CA ARG A 135 -16.88 7.52 15.84
C ARG A 135 -18.35 7.18 15.58
N SER A 136 -19.08 8.15 15.05
CA SER A 136 -20.49 8.00 14.62
C SER A 136 -20.64 7.53 13.19
N LYS A 137 -19.54 7.41 12.45
CA LYS A 137 -19.45 6.89 11.09
C LYS A 137 -18.38 5.82 11.02
N PHE A 138 -18.55 4.86 10.12
CA PHE A 138 -17.54 3.85 9.87
C PHE A 138 -16.46 4.42 8.94
N THR A 139 -15.21 4.41 9.39
CA THR A 139 -14.06 5.00 8.67
C THR A 139 -12.89 4.01 8.71
N PRO A 140 -12.89 2.99 7.83
CA PRO A 140 -11.96 1.85 7.92
C PRO A 140 -10.49 2.25 7.72
N PHE A 141 -10.21 3.35 7.02
CA PHE A 141 -8.87 3.80 6.61
C PHE A 141 -8.38 5.05 7.39
N GLY A 142 -8.99 5.34 8.55
CA GLY A 142 -8.59 6.47 9.39
C GLY A 142 -9.08 7.83 8.87
N GLN A 143 -8.43 8.94 9.29
CA GLN A 143 -8.79 10.31 8.88
C GLN A 143 -7.94 10.85 7.72
N PHE A 144 -7.03 10.04 7.18
CA PHE A 144 -5.98 10.53 6.30
C PHE A 144 -6.26 10.30 4.81
N SER A 145 -7.24 9.44 4.49
CA SER A 145 -7.67 9.16 3.11
C SER A 145 -9.04 9.79 2.88
N ASP A 146 -9.08 10.90 2.12
CA ASP A 146 -10.33 11.54 1.68
C ASP A 146 -10.62 11.30 0.20
N GLU A 147 -9.70 10.64 -0.51
CA GLU A 147 -9.78 10.17 -1.89
C GLU A 147 -10.28 11.24 -2.87
N LYS A 148 -10.00 12.49 -2.52
CA LYS A 148 -10.81 13.61 -2.96
C LYS A 148 -10.63 13.98 -4.42
N TYR A 149 -9.43 13.83 -4.94
CA TYR A 149 -9.05 14.33 -6.25
C TYR A 149 -8.59 13.22 -7.19
N HIS A 150 -8.73 13.46 -8.49
CA HIS A 150 -7.93 12.81 -9.52
C HIS A 150 -7.51 13.83 -10.57
N VAL A 151 -6.55 13.50 -11.43
CA VAL A 151 -6.16 14.38 -12.55
C VAL A 151 -7.10 14.19 -13.73
N ILE A 152 -7.71 15.28 -14.23
CA ILE A 152 -8.48 15.24 -15.47
C ILE A 152 -7.58 14.76 -16.62
N GLY A 153 -7.98 13.68 -17.28
CA GLY A 153 -7.20 13.04 -18.35
C GLY A 153 -6.21 11.97 -17.88
N GLY A 154 -6.14 11.69 -16.58
CA GLY A 154 -5.40 10.57 -15.99
C GLY A 154 -4.15 10.97 -15.21
N ASN A 155 -3.88 10.23 -14.13
CA ASN A 155 -2.78 10.50 -13.20
C ASN A 155 -1.41 10.25 -13.82
N GLY A 156 -1.36 9.41 -14.86
CA GLY A 156 -0.14 9.19 -15.65
C GLY A 156 0.50 10.47 -16.17
N GLN A 157 -0.26 11.56 -16.35
CA GLN A 157 0.28 12.86 -16.78
C GLN A 157 1.33 13.44 -15.83
N ILE A 158 1.25 13.15 -14.52
CA ILE A 158 2.27 13.59 -13.54
C ILE A 158 3.62 12.91 -13.84
N ALA A 159 3.60 11.59 -14.09
CA ALA A 159 4.81 10.84 -14.44
C ALA A 159 5.41 11.32 -15.78
N HIS A 160 4.56 11.64 -16.77
CA HIS A 160 5.01 12.23 -18.04
C HIS A 160 5.63 13.62 -17.85
N GLY A 161 5.06 14.46 -16.99
CA GLY A 161 5.63 15.77 -16.63
C GLY A 161 7.02 15.64 -15.98
N LEU A 162 7.19 14.69 -15.05
CA LEU A 162 8.49 14.38 -14.44
C LEU A 162 9.51 13.89 -15.48
N ALA A 163 9.11 12.97 -16.34
CA ALA A 163 9.94 12.47 -17.43
C ALA A 163 10.40 13.60 -18.37
N GLY A 164 9.49 14.54 -18.69
CA GLY A 164 9.80 15.72 -19.49
C GLY A 164 10.86 16.63 -18.85
N ARG A 165 10.86 16.78 -17.52
CA ARG A 165 11.87 17.58 -16.79
C ARG A 165 13.25 16.93 -16.71
N ILE A 166 13.30 15.60 -16.58
CA ILE A 166 14.55 14.84 -16.58
C ILE A 166 15.21 14.89 -17.97
N GLY A 167 14.38 14.90 -19.02
CA GLY A 167 14.81 14.93 -20.41
C GLY A 167 15.01 13.51 -20.98
N GLY A 168 14.58 13.30 -22.22
CA GLY A 168 14.57 11.97 -22.86
C GLY A 168 15.95 11.31 -22.98
N GLY A 169 17.03 12.09 -22.93
CA GLY A 169 18.40 11.58 -22.98
C GLY A 169 18.81 10.74 -21.78
N ALA A 170 18.15 10.87 -20.63
CA ALA A 170 18.44 10.09 -19.42
C ALA A 170 17.49 8.89 -19.23
N LEU A 171 16.36 8.86 -19.93
CA LEU A 171 15.39 7.76 -19.84
C LEU A 171 15.77 6.64 -20.83
N ARG A 172 15.68 5.40 -20.36
CA ARG A 172 16.01 4.20 -21.14
C ARG A 172 14.88 3.20 -21.02
N TYR A 173 13.96 3.23 -21.98
CA TYR A 173 12.89 2.24 -22.09
C TYR A 173 13.41 0.92 -22.67
N GLY A 174 12.69 -0.18 -22.45
CA GLY A 174 13.10 -1.51 -22.94
C GLY A 174 14.38 -2.05 -22.28
N HIS A 175 14.71 -1.55 -21.08
CA HIS A 175 15.83 -2.01 -20.27
C HIS A 175 15.28 -2.64 -18.98
N SER A 176 15.24 -3.97 -18.94
CA SER A 176 14.77 -4.71 -17.77
C SER A 176 15.98 -5.09 -16.91
N LEU A 177 16.03 -4.60 -15.67
CA LEU A 177 17.11 -4.95 -14.75
C LEU A 177 17.07 -6.46 -14.46
N VAL A 178 18.20 -7.15 -14.62
CA VAL A 178 18.33 -8.59 -14.34
C VAL A 178 19.40 -8.93 -13.31
N ALA A 179 20.39 -8.07 -13.10
CA ALA A 179 21.37 -8.23 -12.02
C ALA A 179 21.91 -6.90 -11.51
N ALA A 180 22.33 -6.86 -10.24
CA ALA A 180 23.08 -5.77 -9.66
C ALA A 180 24.19 -6.30 -8.73
N ARG A 181 25.38 -5.70 -8.82
CA ARG A 181 26.53 -6.07 -7.98
C ARG A 181 27.41 -4.88 -7.62
N HIS A 182 28.14 -4.99 -6.51
CA HIS A 182 29.26 -4.09 -6.24
C HIS A 182 30.49 -4.45 -7.08
N ARG A 183 31.19 -3.43 -7.54
CA ARG A 183 32.57 -3.50 -8.03
C ARG A 183 33.53 -3.33 -6.84
N ALA A 184 34.79 -3.74 -7.02
CA ALA A 184 35.82 -3.67 -5.98
C ALA A 184 36.09 -2.26 -5.44
N ASP A 185 35.80 -1.22 -6.23
CA ASP A 185 35.94 0.19 -5.84
C ASP A 185 34.66 0.79 -5.23
N GLY A 186 33.63 -0.03 -4.99
CA GLY A 186 32.37 0.37 -4.37
C GLY A 186 31.26 0.76 -5.35
N ALA A 187 31.59 1.07 -6.62
CA ALA A 187 30.58 1.39 -7.62
C ALA A 187 29.61 0.23 -7.86
N VAL A 188 28.39 0.53 -8.30
CA VAL A 188 27.35 -0.46 -8.57
C VAL A 188 27.30 -0.72 -10.07
N VAL A 189 27.38 -2.00 -10.45
CA VAL A 189 27.15 -2.45 -11.82
C VAL A 189 25.73 -2.99 -11.92
N LEU A 190 24.95 -2.43 -12.84
CA LEU A 190 23.61 -2.85 -13.20
C LEU A 190 23.66 -3.58 -14.54
N THR A 191 23.10 -4.78 -14.61
CA THR A 191 22.92 -5.52 -15.87
C THR A 191 21.46 -5.45 -16.28
N PHE A 192 21.22 -4.96 -17.49
CA PHE A 192 19.89 -4.88 -18.09
C PHE A 192 19.79 -5.83 -19.27
N ASP A 193 18.69 -6.55 -19.34
CA ASP A 193 18.26 -7.24 -20.56
C ASP A 193 17.53 -6.24 -21.47
N THR A 194 17.84 -6.31 -22.77
CA THR A 194 17.30 -5.42 -23.80
C THR A 194 17.07 -6.21 -25.09
N ALA A 195 16.33 -5.62 -26.03
CA ALA A 195 16.13 -6.24 -27.35
C ALA A 195 17.45 -6.50 -28.12
N GLY A 196 18.52 -5.76 -27.82
CA GLY A 196 19.85 -5.92 -28.42
C GLY A 196 20.78 -6.86 -27.65
N GLY A 197 20.30 -7.49 -26.57
CA GLY A 197 21.09 -8.29 -25.64
C GLY A 197 21.40 -7.56 -24.33
N ALA A 198 22.13 -8.24 -23.46
CA ALA A 198 22.47 -7.72 -22.14
C ALA A 198 23.45 -6.54 -22.23
N VAL A 199 23.18 -5.47 -21.47
CA VAL A 199 24.04 -4.29 -21.34
C VAL A 199 24.34 -4.01 -19.88
N GLU A 200 25.57 -3.58 -19.60
CA GLU A 200 25.97 -3.13 -18.26
C GLU A 200 26.00 -1.61 -18.16
N HIS A 201 25.60 -1.10 -17.00
CA HIS A 201 25.76 0.30 -16.62
C HIS A 201 26.42 0.40 -15.25
N VAL A 202 27.38 1.31 -15.11
CA VAL A 202 28.11 1.53 -13.86
C VAL A 202 27.71 2.88 -13.29
N ALA A 203 27.36 2.92 -12.00
CA ALA A 203 27.00 4.14 -11.29
C ALA A 203 27.62 4.17 -9.90
N ASP A 204 27.93 5.36 -9.39
CA ASP A 204 28.44 5.54 -8.03
C ASP A 204 27.36 5.26 -6.96
N ALA A 205 26.09 5.48 -7.32
CA ALA A 205 24.94 5.24 -6.46
C ALA A 205 23.72 4.81 -7.29
N VAL A 206 22.85 3.99 -6.70
CA VAL A 206 21.63 3.46 -7.34
C VAL A 206 20.44 3.57 -6.38
N ILE A 207 19.30 4.03 -6.90
CA ILE A 207 18.02 4.00 -6.20
C ILE A 207 17.14 2.96 -6.89
N PHE A 208 16.76 1.91 -6.16
CA PHE A 208 15.78 0.93 -6.62
C PHE A 208 14.37 1.41 -6.28
N ALA A 209 13.69 2.02 -7.26
CA ALA A 209 12.31 2.50 -7.13
C ALA A 209 11.30 1.51 -7.75
N VAL A 210 11.45 0.22 -7.44
CA VAL A 210 10.61 -0.86 -7.97
C VAL A 210 10.10 -1.77 -6.83
N PRO A 211 8.93 -2.42 -7.01
CA PRO A 211 8.39 -3.33 -5.99
C PRO A 211 9.32 -4.50 -5.67
N PHE A 212 9.27 -5.01 -4.44
CA PHE A 212 10.06 -6.17 -4.03
C PHE A 212 9.75 -7.43 -4.84
N THR A 213 8.50 -7.62 -5.27
CA THR A 213 8.10 -8.70 -6.18
C THR A 213 8.86 -8.68 -7.51
N VAL A 214 9.21 -7.49 -8.01
CA VAL A 214 10.06 -7.34 -9.20
C VAL A 214 11.52 -7.64 -8.84
N LEU A 215 12.02 -7.10 -7.72
CA LEU A 215 13.39 -7.32 -7.25
C LEU A 215 13.72 -8.79 -6.93
N ARG A 216 12.73 -9.61 -6.54
CA ARG A 216 12.90 -11.06 -6.37
C ARG A 216 13.50 -11.75 -7.59
N ARG A 217 13.17 -11.22 -8.77
CA ARG A 217 13.57 -11.78 -10.07
C ARG A 217 14.93 -11.26 -10.55
N VAL A 218 15.53 -10.33 -9.81
CA VAL A 218 16.85 -9.74 -10.10
C VAL A 218 17.91 -10.48 -9.28
N ASP A 219 19.03 -10.82 -9.91
CA ASP A 219 20.20 -11.31 -9.17
C ASP A 219 20.83 -10.15 -8.38
N LEU A 220 20.57 -10.13 -7.08
CA LEU A 220 21.11 -9.16 -6.12
C LEU A 220 22.21 -9.77 -5.24
N SER A 221 22.68 -10.99 -5.54
CA SER A 221 23.68 -11.69 -4.71
C SER A 221 24.97 -10.88 -4.58
N GLY A 222 25.37 -10.18 -5.65
CA GLY A 222 26.53 -9.32 -5.69
C GLY A 222 26.42 -8.00 -4.91
N LEU A 223 25.26 -7.68 -4.32
CA LEU A 223 25.08 -6.51 -3.45
C LEU A 223 25.32 -6.81 -1.97
N ASN A 224 25.41 -8.08 -1.56
CA ASN A 224 25.59 -8.49 -0.17
C ASN A 224 24.57 -7.82 0.78
N LEU A 225 23.30 -7.76 0.38
CA LEU A 225 22.25 -7.15 1.20
C LEU A 225 22.13 -7.86 2.56
N PRO A 226 21.87 -7.12 3.66
CA PRO A 226 21.62 -7.73 4.96
C PRO A 226 20.49 -8.77 4.89
N ALA A 227 20.58 -9.82 5.73
CA ALA A 227 19.64 -10.93 5.71
C ALA A 227 18.17 -10.49 5.87
N PHE A 228 17.89 -9.50 6.73
CA PHE A 228 16.54 -8.97 6.91
C PHE A 228 15.99 -8.31 5.64
N LYS A 229 16.83 -7.61 4.87
CA LYS A 229 16.43 -6.95 3.62
C LYS A 229 16.19 -7.99 2.53
N ARG A 230 17.03 -9.04 2.47
CA ARG A 230 16.82 -10.17 1.55
C ARG A 230 15.51 -10.88 1.87
N ARG A 231 15.24 -11.16 3.14
CA ARG A 231 13.96 -11.73 3.60
C ARG A 231 12.77 -10.86 3.17
N ALA A 232 12.81 -9.56 3.43
CA ALA A 232 11.74 -8.65 3.02
C ALA A 232 11.52 -8.66 1.50
N ILE A 233 12.60 -8.67 0.71
CA ILE A 233 12.50 -8.81 -0.74
C ILE A 233 11.83 -10.13 -1.10
N ASP A 234 12.21 -11.25 -0.49
CA ASP A 234 11.74 -12.60 -0.84
C ASP A 234 10.33 -12.92 -0.34
N GLU A 235 9.90 -12.33 0.78
CA GLU A 235 8.68 -12.77 1.48
C GLU A 235 7.53 -11.74 1.47
N LEU A 236 7.78 -10.42 1.36
CA LEU A 236 6.71 -9.41 1.43
C LEU A 236 5.71 -9.52 0.27
N ILE A 237 4.48 -9.95 0.54
CA ILE A 237 3.49 -10.24 -0.50
C ILE A 237 2.96 -8.94 -1.13
N TYR A 238 2.61 -9.00 -2.42
CA TYR A 238 1.90 -7.95 -3.12
C TYR A 238 0.47 -8.40 -3.36
N GLY A 239 -0.49 -7.52 -3.12
CA GLY A 239 -1.91 -7.83 -3.30
C GLY A 239 -2.28 -8.12 -4.75
N THR A 240 -3.38 -8.83 -4.93
CA THR A 240 -4.03 -9.10 -6.21
C THR A 240 -5.33 -8.32 -6.28
N ASN A 241 -5.32 -7.21 -7.03
CA ASN A 241 -6.47 -6.35 -7.21
C ASN A 241 -6.90 -6.29 -8.67
N ALA A 242 -8.21 -6.14 -8.89
CA ALA A 242 -8.79 -5.87 -10.19
C ALA A 242 -9.59 -4.57 -10.13
N LYS A 243 -9.34 -3.66 -11.08
CA LYS A 243 -10.14 -2.46 -11.26
C LYS A 243 -11.16 -2.70 -12.37
N VAL A 244 -12.44 -2.58 -12.05
CA VAL A 244 -13.56 -2.74 -12.99
C VAL A 244 -14.20 -1.38 -13.22
N MET A 245 -14.50 -1.05 -14.48
CA MET A 245 -15.05 0.23 -14.91
C MET A 245 -16.26 0.01 -15.81
#